data_AF-A0A7V3J1C6-F1
#
_entry.id   AF-A0A7V3J1C6-F1
#
_cell.length_a   1.000
_cell.length_b   1.000
_cell.length_c   1.000
_cell.angle_alpha   90.00
_cell.angle_beta   90.00
_cell.angle_gamma   90.00
#
_symmetry.space_group_name_H-M   'P 1'
#
loop_
_entity.id
_entity.type
_entity.pdbx_description
1 polymer ?
#
loop_
_entity_poly.entity_id
_entity_poly.type
_entity_poly.pdbx_seq_one_letter_code
_entity_poly.pdbx_strand_id
1 'polypeptide(L)'
;LTVASFGYAIIAHQSNQATAYYNSFARGWELLVGALAGALVPYICWPMWLRTVLGTVALAAILSCGALINGVREFPGPWALVPVGATVLFILAGANRASRPGTRDRIPLPNRILAAAPLVTLGAMAYSLYLWHWPLLIFWLSYTGHRHANFIDGAAVLLLSGVLAYLTMRLVEDPLRYHAPAHPARTVPWRNRLRRPTIVLGSVVALLGVTLTATSFTWREHVTVQRAGGKELSGLSLRDYPGARALVKHVRVPKLRMRPTVLEAHKDLPASTKDGCISDFKNTTLINCTYGDQSATRTIALAGGSHAEHWLTALDLLGRMHHFKVVTYLKMGCPLSTEETPLIMGNNAPYPQCRQWVGQTMAKLIADHPDYVFTTSTRPWNVKPGDVMPASYLGIWQTFSDNNIPVLAMRDTPWLVKDGNPFEPADCLAKGGNAQSCGIKRSVVLSDHNPTLDFVEQFPLLKPLDMSDAVCRPDICRAVEGNVLIYHDAHHLSATYMRTMTNELGRQIAAATGWW
;
A
#
# COMPACT_ATOMS: atom_id res chain seq x y z
N LEU A 1 27.83 -13.49 16.81
CA LEU A 1 26.41 -13.04 16.84
C LEU A 1 26.28 -11.56 16.50
N THR A 2 26.92 -10.63 17.22
CA THR A 2 26.87 -9.18 16.94
C THR A 2 27.20 -8.83 15.50
N VAL A 3 28.36 -9.28 14.99
CA VAL A 3 28.80 -9.03 13.60
C VAL A 3 27.83 -9.64 12.58
N ALA A 4 27.31 -10.84 12.84
CA ALA A 4 26.36 -11.50 11.95
C ALA A 4 25.02 -10.76 11.87
N SER A 5 24.49 -10.31 13.01
CA SER A 5 23.27 -9.49 13.08
C SER A 5 23.46 -8.13 12.41
N PHE A 6 24.62 -7.48 12.57
CA PHE A 6 24.97 -6.24 11.88
C PHE A 6 25.06 -6.42 10.35
N GLY A 7 25.73 -7.49 9.88
CA GLY A 7 25.79 -7.82 8.46
C GLY A 7 24.39 -8.07 7.88
N TYR A 8 23.54 -8.79 8.61
CA TYR A 8 22.14 -8.98 8.22
C TYR A 8 21.36 -7.66 8.18
N ALA A 9 21.60 -6.74 9.12
CA ALA A 9 20.96 -5.42 9.13
C ALA A 9 21.23 -4.63 7.86
N ILE A 10 22.47 -4.67 7.33
CA ILE A 10 22.85 -3.99 6.09
C ILE A 10 22.11 -4.58 4.89
N ILE A 11 22.08 -5.91 4.79
CA ILE A 11 21.41 -6.61 3.67
C ILE A 11 19.89 -6.40 3.72
N ALA A 12 19.29 -6.52 4.90
CA ALA A 12 17.86 -6.30 5.10
C ALA A 12 17.46 -4.84 4.82
N HIS A 13 18.29 -3.88 5.22
CA HIS A 13 18.05 -2.45 4.96
C HIS A 13 18.02 -2.13 3.46
N GLN A 14 18.96 -2.69 2.67
CA GLN A 14 19.03 -2.48 1.22
C GLN A 14 17.84 -3.09 0.46
N SER A 15 17.28 -4.19 0.96
CA SER A 15 16.16 -4.89 0.33
C SER A 15 14.81 -4.26 0.67
N ASN A 16 14.53 -4.04 1.96
CA ASN A 16 13.30 -3.41 2.42
C ASN A 16 13.49 -2.82 3.82
N GLN A 17 13.75 -1.52 3.85
CA GLN A 17 14.02 -0.77 5.09
C GLN A 17 12.87 -0.85 6.10
N ALA A 18 11.61 -0.76 5.66
CA ALA A 18 10.45 -0.80 6.55
C ALA A 18 10.35 -2.16 7.27
N THR A 19 10.58 -3.25 6.54
CA THR A 19 10.60 -4.60 7.13
C THR A 19 11.82 -4.79 8.05
N ALA A 20 12.99 -4.29 7.64
CA ALA A 20 14.21 -4.37 8.43
C ALA A 20 14.11 -3.64 9.77
N TYR A 21 13.42 -2.49 9.80
CA TYR A 21 13.20 -1.70 11.02
C TYR A 21 12.49 -2.48 12.14
N TYR A 22 11.57 -3.37 11.80
CA TYR A 22 10.82 -4.20 12.76
C TYR A 22 11.41 -5.59 12.97
N ASN A 23 12.52 -5.93 12.30
CA ASN A 23 13.10 -7.26 12.35
C ASN A 23 14.06 -7.40 13.56
N SER A 24 13.71 -8.29 14.49
CA SER A 24 14.51 -8.54 15.70
C SER A 24 15.94 -8.99 15.41
N PHE A 25 16.17 -9.77 14.34
CA PHE A 25 17.50 -10.23 13.95
C PHE A 25 18.35 -9.13 13.33
N ALA A 26 17.73 -8.17 12.63
CA ALA A 26 18.43 -7.00 12.10
C ALA A 26 18.86 -6.03 13.20
N ARG A 27 18.14 -5.98 14.33
CA ARG A 27 18.45 -5.07 15.45
C ARG A 27 19.21 -5.71 16.61
N GLY A 28 19.34 -7.04 16.62
CA GLY A 28 19.97 -7.77 17.71
C GLY A 28 21.38 -7.32 18.06
N TRP A 29 22.16 -6.87 17.07
CA TRP A 29 23.53 -6.38 17.28
C TRP A 29 23.57 -5.14 18.19
N GLU A 30 22.57 -4.26 18.16
CA GLU A 30 22.52 -3.04 18.97
C GLU A 30 22.56 -3.38 20.47
N LEU A 31 21.77 -4.39 20.88
CA LEU A 31 21.72 -4.90 22.25
C LEU A 31 23.00 -5.67 22.63
N LEU A 32 23.51 -6.49 21.72
CA LEU A 32 24.72 -7.29 21.95
C LEU A 32 25.97 -6.41 22.10
N VAL A 33 26.06 -5.29 21.38
CA VAL A 33 27.12 -4.29 21.57
C VAL A 33 27.08 -3.72 22.99
N GLY A 34 25.88 -3.46 23.53
CA GLY A 34 25.73 -3.06 24.93
C GLY A 34 26.26 -4.10 25.93
N ALA A 35 25.98 -5.38 25.69
CA ALA A 35 26.52 -6.48 26.51
C ALA A 35 28.05 -6.57 26.44
N LEU A 36 28.64 -6.40 25.24
CA LEU A 36 30.10 -6.35 25.06
C LEU A 36 30.71 -5.14 25.79
N ALA A 37 30.07 -3.97 25.71
CA ALA A 37 30.51 -2.78 26.45
C ALA A 37 30.51 -3.03 27.96
N GLY A 38 29.48 -3.72 28.49
CA GLY A 38 29.41 -4.16 29.88
C GLY A 38 30.58 -5.05 30.30
N ALA A 39 30.96 -6.02 29.46
CA ALA A 39 32.12 -6.90 29.71
C ALA A 39 33.45 -6.14 29.72
N LEU A 40 33.55 -5.01 29.00
CA LEU A 40 34.75 -4.17 28.96
C LEU A 40 34.88 -3.25 30.17
N VAL A 41 33.78 -2.94 30.88
CA VAL A 41 33.76 -1.99 32.02
C VAL A 41 34.92 -2.18 33.01
N PRO A 42 35.24 -3.41 33.49
CA PRO A 42 36.31 -3.62 34.47
C PRO A 42 37.72 -3.29 33.93
N TYR A 43 37.92 -3.34 32.61
CA TYR A 43 39.24 -3.17 31.99
C TYR A 43 39.53 -1.72 31.59
N ILE A 44 38.54 -0.82 31.62
CA ILE A 44 38.70 0.57 31.20
C ILE A 44 39.28 1.44 32.32
N CYS A 45 40.57 1.78 32.18
CA CYS A 45 41.32 2.62 33.12
C CYS A 45 41.72 3.97 32.49
N TRP A 46 40.79 4.74 31.94
CA TRP A 46 41.11 6.02 31.27
C TRP A 46 41.40 7.17 32.24
N PRO A 47 42.32 8.10 31.89
CA PRO A 47 42.55 9.32 32.67
C PRO A 47 41.35 10.28 32.56
N MET A 48 41.26 11.22 33.51
CA MET A 48 40.07 12.08 33.66
C MET A 48 39.82 12.99 32.44
N TRP A 49 40.86 13.56 31.84
CA TRP A 49 40.71 14.41 30.65
C TRP A 49 40.08 13.63 29.49
N LEU A 50 40.52 12.39 29.25
CA LEU A 50 40.04 11.56 28.15
C LEU A 50 38.58 11.18 28.33
N ARG A 51 38.18 10.81 29.56
CA ARG A 51 36.78 10.53 29.89
C ARG A 51 35.88 11.75 29.69
N THR A 52 36.34 12.95 30.08
CA THR A 52 35.56 14.18 29.88
C THR A 52 35.41 14.50 28.39
N VAL A 53 36.49 14.39 27.61
CA VAL A 53 36.45 14.63 26.15
C VAL A 53 35.54 13.61 25.47
N LEU A 54 35.77 12.31 25.67
CA LEU A 54 34.97 11.25 25.05
C LEU A 54 33.50 11.32 25.49
N GLY A 55 33.23 11.58 26.77
CA GLY A 55 31.87 11.75 27.26
C GLY A 55 31.17 12.98 26.66
N THR A 56 31.90 14.07 26.42
CA THR A 56 31.33 15.29 25.82
C THR A 56 31.03 15.06 24.34
N VAL A 57 31.97 14.49 23.59
CA VAL A 57 31.80 14.14 22.17
C VAL A 57 30.65 13.15 21.99
N ALA A 58 30.61 12.11 22.83
CA ALA A 58 29.54 11.12 22.79
C ALA A 58 28.17 11.73 23.10
N LEU A 59 28.07 12.57 24.13
CA LEU A 59 26.82 13.25 24.47
C LEU A 59 26.37 14.19 23.34
N ALA A 60 27.29 14.95 22.76
CA ALA A 60 27.00 15.82 21.61
C ALA A 60 26.51 15.01 20.40
N ALA A 61 27.12 13.86 20.11
CA ALA A 61 26.70 12.97 19.04
C ALA A 61 25.29 12.39 19.29
N ILE A 62 24.97 11.97 20.53
CA ILE A 62 23.64 11.46 20.89
C ILE A 62 22.57 12.55 20.68
N LEU A 63 22.84 13.77 21.16
CA LEU A 63 21.89 14.88 21.05
C LEU A 63 21.69 15.35 19.59
N SER A 64 22.74 15.30 18.78
CA SER A 64 22.68 15.72 17.37
C SER A 64 22.05 14.67 16.44
N CYS A 65 22.04 13.38 16.82
CA CYS A 65 21.44 12.32 16.01
C CYS A 65 19.99 12.61 15.62
N GLY A 66 19.17 13.13 16.55
CA GLY A 66 17.75 13.43 16.27
C GLY A 66 17.53 14.56 15.27
N ALA A 67 18.49 15.47 15.11
CA ALA A 67 18.41 16.59 14.18
C ALA A 67 19.10 16.32 12.83
N LEU A 68 20.20 15.55 12.85
CA LEU A 68 21.06 15.35 11.68
C LEU A 68 20.80 14.04 10.95
N ILE A 69 20.23 13.03 11.62
CA ILE A 69 20.04 11.69 11.05
C ILE A 69 18.55 11.41 10.92
N ASN A 70 18.10 11.13 9.71
CA ASN A 70 16.74 10.66 9.48
C ASN A 70 16.62 9.18 9.86
N GLY A 71 16.40 8.91 11.15
CA GLY A 71 16.33 7.54 11.68
C GLY A 71 15.26 6.66 11.02
N VAL A 72 14.19 7.25 10.46
CA VAL A 72 13.16 6.51 9.73
C VAL A 72 13.70 5.92 8.43
N ARG A 73 14.68 6.56 7.78
CA ARG A 73 15.28 6.09 6.52
C ARG A 73 16.54 5.28 6.75
N GLU A 74 17.31 5.62 7.78
CA GLU A 74 18.68 5.13 7.91
C GLU A 74 18.84 3.93 8.86
N PHE A 75 17.89 3.68 9.77
CA PHE A 75 17.98 2.59 10.74
C PHE A 75 17.26 1.31 10.25
N PRO A 76 17.78 0.10 10.54
CA PRO A 76 18.93 -0.24 11.39
C PRO A 76 20.26 -0.38 10.62
N GLY A 77 20.44 0.35 9.50
CA GLY A 77 21.64 0.31 8.65
C GLY A 77 22.90 0.89 9.32
N PRO A 78 24.01 1.04 8.57
CA PRO A 78 25.32 1.44 9.13
C PRO A 78 25.29 2.72 9.97
N TRP A 79 24.43 3.67 9.64
CA TRP A 79 24.26 4.93 10.38
C TRP A 79 23.81 4.74 11.83
N ALA A 80 23.17 3.61 12.17
CA ALA A 80 22.85 3.26 13.55
C ALA A 80 24.11 3.03 14.42
N LEU A 81 25.29 2.81 13.82
CA LEU A 81 26.56 2.77 14.56
C LEU A 81 26.87 4.10 15.26
N VAL A 82 26.41 5.23 14.73
CA VAL A 82 26.66 6.55 15.32
C VAL A 82 26.02 6.66 16.70
N PRO A 83 24.69 6.53 16.87
CA PRO A 83 24.07 6.60 18.19
C PRO A 83 24.48 5.42 19.10
N VAL A 84 24.64 4.20 18.56
CA VAL A 84 25.06 3.03 19.37
C VAL A 84 26.48 3.21 19.89
N GLY A 85 27.42 3.57 19.01
CA GLY A 85 28.82 3.81 19.36
C GLY A 85 28.99 5.00 20.30
N ALA A 86 28.26 6.09 20.07
CA ALA A 86 28.25 7.23 20.98
C ALA A 86 27.74 6.82 22.38
N THR A 87 26.66 6.05 22.46
CA THR A 87 26.13 5.53 23.73
C THR A 87 27.15 4.65 24.44
N VAL A 88 27.81 3.73 23.73
CA VAL A 88 28.89 2.89 24.28
C VAL A 88 30.03 3.74 24.83
N LEU A 89 30.53 4.71 24.05
CA LEU A 89 31.60 5.61 24.48
C LEU A 89 31.21 6.40 25.73
N PHE A 90 29.96 6.86 25.80
CA PHE A 90 29.43 7.59 26.96
C PHE A 90 29.39 6.72 28.22
N ILE A 91 28.95 5.46 28.09
CA ILE A 91 28.93 4.47 29.18
C ILE A 91 30.37 4.19 29.65
N LEU A 92 31.30 3.92 28.74
CA LEU A 92 32.70 3.61 29.06
C LEU A 92 33.45 4.81 29.66
N ALA A 93 33.11 6.04 29.28
CA ALA A 93 33.64 7.24 29.92
C ALA A 93 33.33 7.31 31.43
N GLY A 94 32.22 6.69 31.87
CA GLY A 94 31.83 6.54 33.26
C GLY A 94 32.34 5.27 33.97
N ALA A 95 32.94 4.31 33.25
CA ALA A 95 33.28 2.97 33.74
C ALA A 95 34.49 2.93 34.70
N ASN A 96 34.51 2.00 35.67
CA ASN A 96 35.66 1.67 36.53
C ASN A 96 36.49 2.87 37.03
N ARG A 97 35.83 3.87 37.62
CA ARG A 97 36.47 5.11 38.09
C ARG A 97 37.39 4.92 39.29
N ALA A 98 37.17 3.85 40.07
CA ALA A 98 37.98 3.52 41.25
C ALA A 98 39.36 2.94 40.91
N SER A 99 39.62 2.60 39.65
CA SER A 99 40.89 2.01 39.19
C SER A 99 42.11 2.93 39.29
N ARG A 100 41.93 4.26 39.40
CA ARG A 100 43.03 5.22 39.52
C ARG A 100 42.79 6.22 40.66
N PRO A 101 43.83 6.58 41.45
CA PRO A 101 43.70 7.56 42.54
C PRO A 101 43.11 8.90 42.09
N GLY A 102 43.51 9.40 40.90
CA GLY A 102 43.05 10.69 40.37
C GLY A 102 41.61 10.73 39.83
N THR A 103 40.92 9.58 39.74
CA THR A 103 39.54 9.49 39.21
C THR A 103 38.52 8.96 40.23
N ARG A 104 38.98 8.48 41.39
CA ARG A 104 38.15 7.83 42.41
C ARG A 104 37.01 8.74 42.87
N ASP A 105 37.32 9.99 43.21
CA ASP A 105 36.34 10.94 43.76
C ASP A 105 35.80 11.95 42.73
N ARG A 106 36.18 11.81 41.45
CA ARG A 106 35.81 12.78 40.39
C ARG A 106 34.91 12.15 39.33
N ILE A 107 33.79 12.82 39.03
CA ILE A 107 32.85 12.44 37.97
C ILE A 107 33.19 13.26 36.70
N PRO A 108 33.26 12.65 35.50
CA PRO A 108 33.34 13.41 34.26
C PRO A 108 32.20 14.43 34.18
N LEU A 109 32.49 15.64 33.69
CA LEU A 109 31.52 16.74 33.66
C LEU A 109 30.18 16.35 32.96
N PRO A 110 30.18 15.71 31.78
CA PRO A 110 28.93 15.27 31.12
C PRO A 110 28.10 14.32 32.00
N ASN A 111 28.76 13.34 32.63
CA ASN A 111 28.10 12.39 33.53
C ASN A 111 27.56 13.07 34.80
N ARG A 112 28.26 14.10 35.31
CA ARG A 112 27.79 14.89 36.45
C ARG A 112 26.53 15.68 36.13
N ILE A 113 26.44 16.27 34.93
CA ILE A 113 25.24 16.98 34.47
C ILE A 113 24.07 16.00 34.40
N LEU A 114 24.25 14.85 33.75
CA LEU A 114 23.18 13.84 33.62
C LEU A 114 22.80 13.16 34.95
N ALA A 115 23.68 13.22 35.96
CA ALA A 115 23.38 12.72 37.31
C ALA A 115 22.46 13.66 38.12
N ALA A 116 22.05 14.81 37.57
CA ALA A 116 21.08 15.70 38.22
C ALA A 116 19.73 14.99 38.41
N ALA A 117 19.11 15.19 39.58
CA ALA A 117 17.87 14.49 39.95
C ALA A 117 16.74 14.57 38.91
N PRO A 118 16.46 15.72 38.24
CA PRO A 118 15.43 15.77 37.20
C PRO A 118 15.72 14.88 36.00
N LEU A 119 16.99 14.79 35.57
CA LEU A 119 17.41 13.99 34.42
C LEU A 119 17.43 12.50 34.75
N VAL A 120 17.86 12.15 35.97
CA VAL A 120 17.74 10.78 36.49
C VAL A 120 16.27 10.36 36.57
N THR A 121 15.38 11.23 37.06
CA THR A 121 13.93 10.97 37.12
C THR A 121 13.35 10.76 35.72
N LEU A 122 13.75 11.60 34.75
CA LEU A 122 13.33 11.46 33.35
C LEU A 122 13.78 10.12 32.76
N GLY A 123 15.02 9.69 33.06
CA GLY A 123 15.53 8.38 32.67
C GLY A 123 14.77 7.23 33.34
N ALA A 124 14.40 7.36 34.62
CA ALA A 124 13.67 6.35 35.36
C ALA A 124 12.26 6.13 34.78
N MET A 125 11.57 7.19 34.35
CA MET A 125 10.22 7.10 33.75
C MET A 125 10.22 6.89 32.23
N ALA A 126 11.38 6.70 31.59
CA ALA A 126 11.50 6.65 30.14
C ALA A 126 10.65 5.53 29.50
N TYR A 127 10.52 4.38 30.17
CA TYR A 127 9.67 3.29 29.70
C TYR A 127 8.17 3.67 29.72
N SER A 128 7.68 4.21 30.85
CA SER A 128 6.29 4.67 30.95
C SER A 128 6.01 5.82 29.96
N LEU A 129 6.99 6.71 29.76
CA LEU A 129 6.88 7.80 28.78
C LEU A 129 6.77 7.25 27.35
N TYR A 130 7.54 6.22 27.02
CA TYR A 130 7.43 5.52 25.74
C TYR A 130 6.02 4.97 25.51
N LEU A 131 5.36 4.43 26.54
CA LEU A 131 3.99 3.91 26.45
C LEU A 131 2.94 4.99 26.19
N TRP A 132 3.08 6.18 26.79
CA TRP A 132 2.03 7.21 26.73
C TRP A 132 2.17 8.18 25.56
N HIS A 133 3.39 8.59 25.21
CA HIS A 133 3.59 9.69 24.27
C HIS A 133 3.04 9.41 22.86
N TRP A 134 3.20 8.18 22.36
CA TRP A 134 2.78 7.85 21.00
C TRP A 134 1.26 7.70 20.85
N PRO A 135 0.54 6.95 21.72
CA PRO A 135 -0.92 6.89 21.66
C PRO A 135 -1.58 8.26 21.80
N LEU A 136 -1.11 9.10 22.73
CA LEU A 136 -1.67 10.44 22.93
C LEU A 136 -1.49 11.32 21.68
N LEU A 137 -0.31 11.28 21.07
CA LEU A 137 -0.04 12.01 19.83
C LEU A 137 -0.96 11.53 18.70
N ILE A 138 -1.07 10.22 18.49
CA ILE A 138 -1.87 9.65 17.40
C ILE A 138 -3.37 9.94 17.61
N PHE A 139 -3.88 9.82 18.83
CA PHE A 139 -5.28 10.16 19.11
C PHE A 139 -5.55 11.65 18.90
N TRP A 140 -4.64 12.53 19.31
CA TRP A 140 -4.77 13.96 19.05
C TRP A 140 -4.79 14.29 17.56
N LEU A 141 -3.85 13.75 16.77
CA LEU A 141 -3.78 13.96 15.32
C LEU A 141 -5.00 13.39 14.59
N SER A 142 -5.48 12.21 15.02
CA SER A 142 -6.68 11.59 14.47
C SER A 142 -7.94 12.41 14.77
N TYR A 143 -8.07 12.91 16.01
CA TYR A 143 -9.20 13.72 16.45
C TYR A 143 -9.25 15.08 15.75
N THR A 144 -8.12 15.77 15.66
CA THR A 144 -8.04 17.10 15.03
C THR A 144 -7.97 17.06 13.51
N GLY A 145 -7.61 15.92 12.92
CA GLY A 145 -7.40 15.77 11.49
C GLY A 145 -6.11 16.43 10.97
N HIS A 146 -5.26 16.94 11.85
CA HIS A 146 -3.97 17.53 11.48
C HIS A 146 -2.94 16.43 11.17
N ARG A 147 -2.02 16.73 10.23
CA ARG A 147 -0.92 15.82 9.87
C ARG A 147 0.27 15.91 10.83
N HIS A 148 0.42 17.04 11.52
CA HIS A 148 1.52 17.30 12.45
C HIS A 148 1.00 18.08 13.66
N ALA A 149 1.63 17.85 14.82
CA ALA A 149 1.39 18.66 16.01
C ALA A 149 2.19 19.97 15.88
N ASN A 150 1.54 21.11 16.10
CA ASN A 150 2.25 22.38 16.23
C ASN A 150 3.03 22.40 17.57
N PHE A 151 3.80 23.46 17.82
CA PHE A 151 4.62 23.55 19.04
C PHE A 151 3.79 23.46 20.33
N ILE A 152 2.63 24.08 20.37
CA ILE A 152 1.75 24.12 21.55
C ILE A 152 1.13 22.72 21.77
N ASP A 153 0.58 22.13 20.72
CA ASP A 153 0.02 20.77 20.75
C ASP A 153 1.08 19.75 21.19
N GLY A 154 2.28 19.84 20.61
CA GLY A 154 3.40 18.97 20.95
C GLY A 154 3.84 19.13 22.40
N ALA A 155 3.95 20.37 22.89
CA ALA A 155 4.28 20.65 24.28
C ALA A 155 3.21 20.12 25.24
N ALA A 156 1.92 20.29 24.92
CA ALA A 156 0.81 19.79 25.70
C ALA A 156 0.79 18.26 25.76
N VAL A 157 0.99 17.58 24.61
CA VAL A 157 1.09 16.12 24.53
C VAL A 157 2.27 15.61 25.36
N LEU A 158 3.45 16.23 25.25
CA LEU A 158 4.63 15.84 26.02
C LEU A 158 4.43 16.04 27.52
N LEU A 159 3.83 17.16 27.94
CA LEU A 159 3.55 17.44 29.34
C LEU A 159 2.57 16.43 29.92
N LEU A 160 1.46 16.16 29.22
CA LEU A 160 0.48 15.16 29.64
C LEU A 160 1.09 13.75 29.70
N SER A 161 1.89 13.40 28.70
CA SER A 161 2.62 12.13 28.66
C SER A 161 3.60 12.00 29.83
N GLY A 162 4.31 13.07 30.17
CA GLY A 162 5.22 13.12 31.30
C GLY A 162 4.52 12.93 32.65
N VAL A 163 3.38 13.60 32.85
CA VAL A 163 2.57 13.44 34.07
C VAL A 163 2.06 12.00 34.19
N LEU A 164 1.49 11.45 33.12
CA LEU A 164 1.00 10.07 33.11
C LEU A 164 2.13 9.05 33.28
N ALA A 165 3.28 9.29 32.67
CA ALA A 165 4.48 8.48 32.83
C ALA A 165 4.97 8.48 34.28
N TYR A 166 5.06 9.65 34.91
CA TYR A 166 5.46 9.79 36.30
C TYR A 166 4.50 9.07 37.25
N LEU A 167 3.19 9.25 37.06
CA LEU A 167 2.17 8.56 37.86
C LEU A 167 2.21 7.04 37.64
N THR A 168 2.39 6.59 36.40
CA THR A 168 2.52 5.16 36.08
C THR A 168 3.76 4.56 36.75
N MET A 169 4.90 5.26 36.66
CA MET A 169 6.13 4.86 37.32
C MET A 169 5.93 4.74 38.84
N ARG A 170 5.40 5.78 39.49
CA ARG A 170 5.22 5.81 40.95
C ARG A 170 4.18 4.84 41.49
N LEU A 171 3.05 4.70 40.79
CA LEU A 171 1.87 3.96 41.29
C LEU A 171 1.81 2.52 40.81
N VAL A 172 2.47 2.20 39.69
CA VAL A 172 2.43 0.87 39.07
C VAL A 172 3.83 0.25 39.03
N GLU A 173 4.81 0.93 38.44
CA GLU A 173 6.12 0.31 38.21
C GLU A 173 6.96 0.16 39.48
N ASP A 174 7.12 1.22 40.27
CA ASP A 174 7.93 1.21 41.49
C ASP A 174 7.43 0.18 42.52
N PRO A 175 6.10 0.04 42.78
CA PRO A 175 5.59 -1.02 43.64
C PRO A 175 5.90 -2.43 43.12
N LEU A 176 5.85 -2.64 41.81
CA LEU A 176 6.17 -3.94 41.22
C LEU A 176 7.68 -4.22 41.19
N ARG A 177 8.52 -3.20 40.99
CA ARG A 177 9.98 -3.31 40.91
C ARG A 177 10.64 -3.47 42.28
N TYR A 178 10.19 -2.72 43.29
CA TYR A 178 10.89 -2.59 44.58
C TYR A 178 10.13 -3.19 45.77
N HIS A 179 8.82 -3.43 45.68
CA HIS A 179 8.01 -3.93 46.79
C HIS A 179 7.56 -5.40 46.66
N ALA A 180 8.07 -6.16 45.69
CA ALA A 180 7.95 -7.62 45.73
C ALA A 180 8.91 -8.18 46.80
N PRO A 181 8.44 -8.69 47.95
CA PRO A 181 9.34 -9.25 48.93
C PRO A 181 9.90 -10.54 48.34
N ALA A 182 11.22 -10.58 48.09
CA ALA A 182 11.95 -11.82 47.90
C ALA A 182 12.00 -12.57 49.24
N HIS A 183 10.85 -13.02 49.73
CA HIS A 183 10.84 -13.98 50.82
C HIS A 183 11.36 -15.31 50.27
N PRO A 184 12.30 -15.98 50.97
CA PRO A 184 12.71 -17.33 50.59
C PRO A 184 11.45 -18.18 50.50
N ALA A 185 11.30 -18.89 49.38
CA ALA A 185 10.10 -19.60 49.04
C ALA A 185 9.78 -20.68 50.09
N ARG A 186 9.01 -20.33 51.13
CA ARG A 186 8.32 -21.32 51.96
C ARG A 186 7.41 -22.12 51.03
N THR A 187 7.55 -23.43 51.06
CA THR A 187 6.72 -24.38 50.32
C THR A 187 5.29 -24.33 50.83
N VAL A 188 4.50 -23.38 50.33
CA VAL A 188 3.07 -23.27 50.64
C VAL A 188 2.29 -24.24 49.73
N PRO A 189 1.34 -25.03 50.26
CA PRO A 189 0.47 -25.92 49.48
C PRO A 189 -0.22 -25.18 48.33
N TRP A 190 -0.31 -25.81 47.15
CA TRP A 190 -0.78 -25.20 45.89
C TRP A 190 -2.16 -24.53 46.00
N ARG A 191 -3.04 -25.06 46.85
CA ARG A 191 -4.39 -24.53 47.12
C ARG A 191 -4.40 -23.12 47.74
N ASN A 192 -3.36 -22.75 48.50
CA ASN A 192 -3.22 -21.41 49.08
C ASN A 192 -2.39 -20.44 48.21
N ARG A 193 -1.73 -20.93 47.14
CA ARG A 193 -1.10 -20.05 46.13
C ARG A 193 -2.15 -19.36 45.26
N LEU A 194 -3.21 -20.07 44.87
CA LEU A 194 -4.32 -19.56 44.06
C LEU A 194 -5.04 -18.34 44.67
N ARG A 195 -4.97 -18.15 45.99
CA ARG A 195 -5.59 -17.03 46.71
C ARG A 195 -4.67 -15.82 46.89
N ARG A 196 -3.44 -15.84 46.38
CA ARG A 196 -2.52 -14.68 46.48
C ARG A 196 -2.94 -13.60 45.48
N PRO A 197 -3.03 -12.32 45.92
CA PRO A 197 -3.43 -11.21 45.06
C PRO A 197 -2.52 -11.04 43.83
N THR A 198 -1.27 -11.48 43.91
CA THR A 198 -0.31 -11.46 42.78
C THR A 198 -0.63 -12.47 41.68
N ILE A 199 -1.18 -13.65 42.01
CA ILE A 199 -1.63 -14.61 40.99
C ILE A 199 -2.91 -14.11 40.34
N VAL A 200 -3.84 -13.57 41.13
CA VAL A 200 -5.07 -12.96 40.60
C VAL A 200 -4.74 -11.79 39.65
N LEU A 201 -3.84 -10.89 40.06
CA LEU A 201 -3.39 -9.78 39.21
C LEU A 201 -2.67 -10.28 37.95
N GLY A 202 -1.76 -11.25 38.08
CA GLY A 202 -1.07 -11.85 36.94
C GLY A 202 -2.03 -12.55 35.96
N SER A 203 -3.03 -13.26 36.47
CA SER A 203 -4.09 -13.87 35.66
C SER A 203 -4.98 -12.82 35.00
N VAL A 204 -5.31 -11.72 35.68
CA VAL A 204 -6.08 -10.61 35.11
C VAL A 204 -5.30 -9.92 34.00
N VAL A 205 -4.00 -9.63 34.19
CA VAL A 205 -3.13 -9.03 33.17
C VAL A 205 -2.97 -9.97 31.97
N ALA A 206 -2.76 -11.27 32.19
CA ALA A 206 -2.70 -12.25 31.12
C ALA A 206 -4.02 -12.35 30.36
N LEU A 207 -5.16 -12.37 31.05
CA LEU A 207 -6.49 -12.41 30.44
C LEU A 207 -6.76 -11.13 29.63
N LEU A 208 -6.40 -9.96 30.15
CA LEU A 208 -6.48 -8.68 29.44
C LEU A 208 -5.60 -8.69 28.20
N GLY A 209 -4.35 -9.16 28.31
CA GLY A 209 -3.43 -9.29 27.18
C GLY A 209 -3.97 -10.22 26.09
N VAL A 210 -4.50 -11.39 26.46
CA VAL A 210 -5.14 -12.34 25.54
C VAL A 210 -6.39 -11.72 24.90
N THR A 211 -7.24 -11.07 25.70
CA THR A 211 -8.49 -10.47 25.20
C THR A 211 -8.19 -9.35 24.22
N LEU A 212 -7.31 -8.41 24.58
CA LEU A 212 -6.88 -7.31 23.71
C LEU A 212 -6.26 -7.80 22.41
N THR A 213 -5.43 -8.86 22.50
CA THR A 213 -4.81 -9.48 21.33
C THR A 213 -5.87 -10.11 20.43
N ALA A 214 -6.75 -10.95 21.00
CA ALA A 214 -7.83 -11.61 20.28
C ALA A 214 -8.79 -10.61 19.64
N THR A 215 -9.21 -9.56 20.36
CA THR A 215 -10.07 -8.49 19.82
C THR A 215 -9.36 -7.69 18.74
N SER A 216 -8.06 -7.40 18.89
CA SER A 216 -7.29 -6.68 17.87
C SER A 216 -7.15 -7.50 16.59
N PHE A 217 -6.86 -8.80 16.70
CA PHE A 217 -6.78 -9.69 15.55
C PHE A 217 -8.13 -9.89 14.87
N THR A 218 -9.20 -10.13 15.63
CA THR A 218 -10.55 -10.28 15.06
C THR A 218 -11.06 -8.99 14.44
N TRP A 219 -10.82 -7.82 15.06
CA TRP A 219 -11.15 -6.53 14.47
C TRP A 219 -10.35 -6.26 13.20
N ARG A 220 -9.05 -6.56 13.22
CA ARG A 220 -8.19 -6.43 12.04
C ARG A 220 -8.71 -7.30 10.91
N GLU A 221 -9.02 -8.56 11.19
CA GLU A 221 -9.58 -9.52 10.23
C GLU A 221 -10.91 -9.02 9.66
N HIS A 222 -11.81 -8.55 10.53
CA HIS A 222 -13.09 -7.95 10.15
C HIS A 222 -12.91 -6.76 9.22
N VAL A 223 -12.03 -5.81 9.59
CA VAL A 223 -11.73 -4.62 8.77
C VAL A 223 -11.09 -5.02 7.44
N THR A 224 -10.19 -6.01 7.42
CA THR A 224 -9.60 -6.50 6.18
C THR A 224 -10.61 -7.18 5.28
N VAL A 225 -11.54 -7.98 5.82
CA VAL A 225 -12.59 -8.65 5.04
C VAL A 225 -13.61 -7.63 4.52
N GLN A 226 -14.04 -6.67 5.35
CA GLN A 226 -14.93 -5.58 4.94
C GLN A 226 -14.32 -4.74 3.81
N ARG A 227 -13.03 -4.38 3.94
CA ARG A 227 -12.30 -3.62 2.91
C ARG A 227 -11.98 -4.46 1.66
N ALA A 228 -11.64 -5.74 1.81
CA ALA A 228 -11.32 -6.63 0.70
C ALA A 228 -12.55 -7.05 -0.10
N GLY A 229 -13.70 -7.21 0.57
CA GLY A 229 -14.97 -7.58 -0.07
C GLY A 229 -15.59 -6.47 -0.90
N GLY A 230 -15.06 -5.24 -0.86
CA GLY A 230 -15.54 -4.12 -1.67
C GLY A 230 -17.01 -3.74 -1.44
N LYS A 231 -17.69 -4.30 -0.42
CA LYS A 231 -19.12 -4.07 -0.15
C LYS A 231 -19.45 -2.60 0.13
N GLU A 232 -18.55 -1.90 0.82
CA GLU A 232 -18.69 -0.44 1.01
C GLU A 232 -18.58 0.31 -0.32
N LEU A 233 -17.68 -0.11 -1.20
CA LEU A 233 -17.44 0.52 -2.49
C LEU A 233 -18.58 0.22 -3.47
N SER A 234 -19.10 -1.01 -3.49
CA SER A 234 -20.23 -1.43 -4.33
C SER A 234 -21.53 -0.70 -3.97
N GLY A 235 -21.72 -0.36 -2.68
CA GLY A 235 -22.88 0.37 -2.18
C GLY A 235 -22.83 1.91 -2.28
N LEU A 236 -21.74 2.50 -2.81
CA LEU A 236 -21.66 3.96 -2.92
C LEU A 236 -22.77 4.53 -3.81
N SER A 237 -23.50 5.50 -3.28
CA SER A 237 -24.54 6.25 -3.96
C SER A 237 -23.98 7.00 -5.17
N LEU A 238 -24.58 6.78 -6.36
CA LEU A 238 -24.21 7.52 -7.58
C LEU A 238 -24.56 9.03 -7.51
N ARG A 239 -25.33 9.46 -6.50
CA ARG A 239 -25.59 10.88 -6.23
C ARG A 239 -24.39 11.54 -5.54
N ASP A 240 -23.77 10.81 -4.61
CA ASP A 240 -22.67 11.30 -3.79
C ASP A 240 -21.31 11.08 -4.46
N TYR A 241 -21.21 9.97 -5.20
CA TYR A 241 -20.04 9.52 -5.94
C TYR A 241 -20.38 9.38 -7.44
N PRO A 242 -20.68 10.49 -8.15
CA PRO A 242 -21.11 10.42 -9.53
C PRO A 242 -20.03 9.94 -10.52
N GLY A 243 -18.74 9.98 -10.17
CA GLY A 243 -17.66 9.51 -11.04
C GLY A 243 -17.74 10.07 -12.45
N ALA A 244 -17.70 9.19 -13.44
CA ALA A 244 -17.82 9.51 -14.86
C ALA A 244 -19.06 10.33 -15.23
N ARG A 245 -20.18 10.19 -14.48
CA ARG A 245 -21.40 10.98 -14.71
C ARG A 245 -21.17 12.48 -14.53
N ALA A 246 -20.15 12.88 -13.77
CA ALA A 246 -19.76 14.29 -13.65
C ALA A 246 -19.22 14.84 -14.98
N LEU A 247 -18.62 14.00 -15.82
CA LEU A 247 -18.14 14.35 -17.15
C LEU A 247 -19.26 14.25 -18.18
N VAL A 248 -19.91 13.09 -18.28
CA VAL A 248 -20.83 12.80 -19.40
C VAL A 248 -22.22 13.40 -19.23
N LYS A 249 -22.66 13.66 -17.99
CA LYS A 249 -23.98 14.24 -17.68
C LYS A 249 -23.89 15.58 -16.94
N HIS A 250 -22.68 16.09 -16.73
CA HIS A 250 -22.41 17.34 -16.00
C HIS A 250 -23.16 17.45 -14.65
N VAL A 251 -23.31 16.31 -13.95
CA VAL A 251 -24.04 16.30 -12.67
C VAL A 251 -23.27 17.04 -11.58
N ARG A 252 -24.01 17.64 -10.64
CA ARG A 252 -23.41 18.33 -9.49
C ARG A 252 -22.65 17.32 -8.60
N VAL A 253 -21.40 17.64 -8.27
CA VAL A 253 -20.55 16.81 -7.39
C VAL A 253 -20.55 17.41 -5.98
N PRO A 254 -21.06 16.70 -4.96
CA PRO A 254 -20.95 17.17 -3.57
C PRO A 254 -19.49 17.13 -3.10
N LYS A 255 -19.10 17.95 -2.13
CA LYS A 255 -17.74 17.92 -1.56
C LYS A 255 -17.62 16.77 -0.56
N LEU A 256 -17.13 15.63 -1.01
CA LEU A 256 -16.91 14.44 -0.18
C LEU A 256 -15.48 13.94 -0.33
N ARG A 257 -15.04 13.10 0.62
CA ARG A 257 -13.78 12.38 0.49
C ARG A 257 -13.89 11.37 -0.64
N MET A 258 -12.86 11.32 -1.48
CA MET A 258 -12.83 10.41 -2.62
C MET A 258 -12.88 8.93 -2.16
N ARG A 259 -13.52 8.08 -2.97
CA ARG A 259 -13.46 6.62 -2.84
C ARG A 259 -13.18 5.97 -4.22
N PRO A 260 -12.48 4.84 -4.30
CA PRO A 260 -11.68 4.24 -3.25
C PRO A 260 -10.61 5.21 -2.70
N THR A 261 -10.28 5.07 -1.43
CA THR A 261 -9.12 5.77 -0.84
C THR A 261 -7.83 5.26 -1.47
N VAL A 262 -6.72 5.98 -1.28
CA VAL A 262 -5.40 5.55 -1.79
C VAL A 262 -4.96 4.16 -1.29
N LEU A 263 -5.49 3.70 -0.15
CA LEU A 263 -5.20 2.37 0.41
C LEU A 263 -6.13 1.27 -0.12
N GLU A 264 -7.28 1.67 -0.67
CA GLU A 264 -8.28 0.76 -1.23
C GLU A 264 -8.08 0.56 -2.73
N ALA A 265 -7.52 1.56 -3.41
CA ALA A 265 -7.36 1.63 -4.86
C ALA A 265 -6.89 0.30 -5.47
N HIS A 266 -5.71 -0.19 -5.06
CA HIS A 266 -5.10 -1.43 -5.58
C HIS A 266 -5.94 -2.70 -5.39
N LYS A 267 -6.93 -2.69 -4.49
CA LYS A 267 -7.82 -3.83 -4.23
C LYS A 267 -9.19 -3.68 -4.91
N ASP A 268 -9.46 -2.54 -5.53
CA ASP A 268 -10.71 -2.25 -6.22
C ASP A 268 -10.70 -2.81 -7.65
N LEU A 269 -10.54 -4.13 -7.73
CA LEU A 269 -10.39 -4.91 -8.95
C LEU A 269 -11.74 -5.48 -9.44
N PRO A 270 -11.88 -5.77 -10.75
CA PRO A 270 -13.04 -6.49 -11.31
C PRO A 270 -13.30 -7.84 -10.64
N ALA A 271 -14.53 -8.34 -10.75
CA ALA A 271 -14.91 -9.64 -10.19
C ALA A 271 -14.09 -10.79 -10.77
N SER A 272 -13.79 -10.77 -12.08
CA SER A 272 -12.97 -11.78 -12.75
C SER A 272 -11.61 -12.00 -12.11
N THR A 273 -10.94 -10.94 -11.66
CA THR A 273 -9.65 -11.08 -10.99
C THR A 273 -9.80 -11.78 -9.64
N LYS A 274 -10.88 -11.50 -8.90
CA LYS A 274 -11.16 -12.09 -7.58
C LYS A 274 -11.61 -13.53 -7.68
N ASP A 275 -12.33 -13.86 -8.75
CA ASP A 275 -12.88 -15.19 -9.01
C ASP A 275 -11.87 -16.12 -9.73
N GLY A 276 -10.69 -15.61 -10.11
CA GLY A 276 -9.67 -16.39 -10.82
C GLY A 276 -9.99 -16.62 -12.30
N CYS A 277 -10.81 -15.76 -12.90
CA CYS A 277 -11.33 -15.86 -14.27
C CYS A 277 -10.46 -15.14 -15.31
N ILE A 278 -9.18 -14.94 -15.03
CA ILE A 278 -8.19 -14.39 -15.94
C ILE A 278 -6.90 -15.20 -15.80
N SER A 279 -6.36 -15.68 -16.92
CA SER A 279 -5.13 -16.48 -16.92
C SER A 279 -3.93 -15.59 -16.63
N ASP A 280 -3.01 -16.09 -15.78
CA ASP A 280 -1.83 -15.35 -15.36
C ASP A 280 -0.79 -15.19 -16.49
N PHE A 281 0.38 -14.62 -16.16
CA PHE A 281 1.41 -14.41 -17.16
C PHE A 281 1.99 -15.72 -17.72
N LYS A 282 2.04 -16.82 -16.95
CA LYS A 282 2.74 -18.05 -17.32
C LYS A 282 1.83 -19.10 -17.95
N ASN A 283 0.60 -19.22 -17.45
CA ASN A 283 -0.34 -20.25 -17.86
C ASN A 283 -1.00 -19.91 -19.19
N THR A 284 -1.13 -20.89 -20.08
CA THR A 284 -1.84 -20.78 -21.36
C THR A 284 -3.24 -21.40 -21.32
N THR A 285 -3.66 -21.98 -20.19
CA THR A 285 -5.02 -22.51 -20.03
C THR A 285 -6.06 -21.42 -20.33
N LEU A 286 -7.06 -21.78 -21.12
CA LEU A 286 -8.25 -20.98 -21.35
C LEU A 286 -9.22 -21.15 -20.16
N ILE A 287 -9.52 -20.07 -19.45
CA ILE A 287 -10.46 -20.07 -18.33
C ILE A 287 -11.68 -19.24 -18.75
N ASN A 288 -12.85 -19.88 -18.77
CA ASN A 288 -14.13 -19.25 -19.10
C ASN A 288 -14.99 -19.14 -17.86
N CYS A 289 -15.42 -17.92 -17.55
CA CYS A 289 -16.42 -17.64 -16.53
C CYS A 289 -17.58 -16.87 -17.15
N THR A 290 -18.76 -16.95 -16.54
CA THR A 290 -19.98 -16.32 -17.06
C THR A 290 -20.54 -15.31 -16.05
N TYR A 291 -20.75 -14.10 -16.53
CA TYR A 291 -21.31 -12.95 -15.79
C TYR A 291 -22.55 -12.41 -16.54
N GLY A 292 -23.18 -11.36 -16.01
CA GLY A 292 -24.42 -10.82 -16.56
C GLY A 292 -25.64 -11.67 -16.17
N ASP A 293 -26.60 -11.77 -17.08
CA ASP A 293 -27.72 -12.70 -16.96
C ASP A 293 -27.30 -14.08 -17.49
N GLN A 294 -26.90 -14.99 -16.61
CA GLN A 294 -26.40 -16.32 -16.98
C GLN A 294 -27.46 -17.18 -17.70
N SER A 295 -28.74 -16.84 -17.58
CA SER A 295 -29.83 -17.55 -18.27
C SER A 295 -30.09 -17.04 -19.68
N ALA A 296 -29.49 -15.91 -20.06
CA ALA A 296 -29.69 -15.30 -21.36
C ALA A 296 -29.10 -16.14 -22.51
N THR A 297 -29.72 -16.00 -23.68
CA THR A 297 -29.25 -16.61 -24.93
C THR A 297 -28.22 -15.72 -25.62
N ARG A 298 -28.44 -14.39 -25.61
CA ARG A 298 -27.50 -13.40 -26.14
C ARG A 298 -26.20 -13.40 -25.35
N THR A 299 -25.07 -13.39 -26.07
CA THR A 299 -23.74 -13.54 -25.50
C THR A 299 -22.79 -12.46 -26.01
N ILE A 300 -22.14 -11.77 -25.08
CA ILE A 300 -20.94 -10.97 -25.35
C ILE A 300 -19.72 -11.73 -24.83
N ALA A 301 -18.80 -12.07 -25.71
CA ALA A 301 -17.50 -12.60 -25.32
C ALA A 301 -16.55 -11.44 -24.94
N LEU A 302 -16.17 -11.33 -23.68
CA LEU A 302 -15.17 -10.37 -23.21
C LEU A 302 -13.77 -10.97 -23.39
N ALA A 303 -13.04 -10.53 -24.39
CA ALA A 303 -11.81 -11.20 -24.82
C ALA A 303 -10.58 -10.29 -24.87
N GLY A 304 -9.45 -10.78 -24.35
CA GLY A 304 -8.15 -10.10 -24.44
C GLY A 304 -7.45 -9.92 -23.10
N GLY A 305 -6.82 -8.76 -22.91
CA GLY A 305 -5.98 -8.47 -21.76
C GLY A 305 -6.74 -7.88 -20.57
N SER A 306 -6.00 -7.47 -19.54
CA SER A 306 -6.54 -6.77 -18.37
C SER A 306 -7.23 -5.43 -18.71
N HIS A 307 -6.92 -4.84 -19.86
CA HIS A 307 -7.60 -3.65 -20.39
C HIS A 307 -8.95 -3.96 -21.05
N ALA A 308 -9.18 -5.21 -21.49
CA ALA A 308 -10.54 -5.67 -21.78
C ALA A 308 -11.24 -6.01 -20.46
N GLU A 309 -10.56 -6.72 -19.56
CA GLU A 309 -11.10 -7.18 -18.27
C GLU A 309 -11.75 -6.07 -17.45
N HIS A 310 -11.12 -4.90 -17.32
CA HIS A 310 -11.62 -3.88 -16.39
C HIS A 310 -13.05 -3.40 -16.71
N TRP A 311 -13.54 -3.62 -17.94
CA TRP A 311 -14.89 -3.28 -18.36
C TRP A 311 -15.96 -4.22 -17.81
N LEU A 312 -15.56 -5.38 -17.26
CA LEU A 312 -16.46 -6.42 -16.77
C LEU A 312 -17.44 -5.90 -15.74
N THR A 313 -17.03 -5.00 -14.84
CA THR A 313 -17.95 -4.47 -13.81
C THR A 313 -19.16 -3.77 -14.44
N ALA A 314 -18.99 -3.04 -15.55
CA ALA A 314 -20.09 -2.42 -16.25
C ALA A 314 -20.87 -3.44 -17.12
N LEU A 315 -20.17 -4.36 -17.78
CA LEU A 315 -20.78 -5.37 -18.63
C LEU A 315 -21.65 -6.37 -17.84
N ASP A 316 -21.25 -6.78 -16.63
CA ASP A 316 -22.06 -7.62 -15.75
C ASP A 316 -23.38 -6.93 -15.36
N LEU A 317 -23.32 -5.64 -15.00
CA LEU A 317 -24.51 -4.85 -14.68
C LEU A 317 -25.44 -4.71 -15.88
N LEU A 318 -24.89 -4.38 -17.06
CA LEU A 318 -25.66 -4.27 -18.29
C LEU A 318 -26.27 -5.62 -18.70
N GLY A 319 -25.53 -6.71 -18.56
CA GLY A 319 -26.00 -8.06 -18.88
C GLY A 319 -27.22 -8.45 -18.05
N ARG A 320 -27.22 -8.10 -16.75
CA ARG A 320 -28.38 -8.31 -15.87
C ARG A 320 -29.56 -7.39 -16.19
N MET A 321 -29.28 -6.15 -16.61
CA MET A 321 -30.32 -5.16 -16.94
C MET A 321 -30.99 -5.40 -18.30
N HIS A 322 -30.23 -5.92 -19.27
CA HIS A 322 -30.64 -6.02 -20.67
C HIS A 322 -30.61 -7.46 -21.21
N HIS A 323 -30.60 -8.44 -20.30
CA HIS A 323 -30.73 -9.88 -20.59
C HIS A 323 -29.71 -10.42 -21.61
N PHE A 324 -28.42 -10.26 -21.31
CA PHE A 324 -27.33 -10.95 -22.01
C PHE A 324 -26.29 -11.48 -21.03
N LYS A 325 -25.60 -12.56 -21.40
CA LYS A 325 -24.47 -13.08 -20.64
C LYS A 325 -23.14 -12.59 -21.19
N VAL A 326 -22.17 -12.46 -20.30
CA VAL A 326 -20.79 -12.08 -20.60
C VAL A 326 -19.89 -13.26 -20.31
N VAL A 327 -19.24 -13.81 -21.33
CA VAL A 327 -18.30 -14.94 -21.18
C VAL A 327 -16.88 -14.42 -21.32
N THR A 328 -16.03 -14.68 -20.32
CA THR A 328 -14.66 -14.16 -20.28
C THR A 328 -13.68 -15.06 -21.01
N TYR A 329 -12.80 -14.46 -21.81
CA TYR A 329 -11.64 -15.08 -22.46
C TYR A 329 -10.45 -14.16 -22.20
N LEU A 330 -9.88 -14.24 -21.00
CA LEU A 330 -8.95 -13.23 -20.51
C LEU A 330 -7.57 -13.79 -20.18
N LYS A 331 -6.52 -13.02 -20.52
CA LYS A 331 -5.14 -13.32 -20.13
C LYS A 331 -4.34 -12.05 -19.82
N MET A 332 -3.66 -12.04 -18.68
CA MET A 332 -2.85 -10.91 -18.23
C MET A 332 -1.85 -10.45 -19.30
N GLY A 333 -1.84 -9.14 -19.59
CA GLY A 333 -0.91 -8.54 -20.54
C GLY A 333 -1.06 -8.99 -22.00
N CYS A 334 -2.14 -9.68 -22.38
CA CYS A 334 -2.26 -10.30 -23.70
C CYS A 334 -3.47 -9.77 -24.49
N PRO A 335 -3.30 -8.76 -25.37
CA PRO A 335 -4.33 -8.44 -26.35
C PRO A 335 -4.53 -9.58 -27.35
N LEU A 336 -5.73 -9.66 -27.92
CA LEU A 336 -5.92 -10.40 -29.16
C LEU A 336 -5.10 -9.72 -30.26
N SER A 337 -4.09 -10.42 -30.78
CA SER A 337 -3.24 -9.91 -31.85
C SER A 337 -2.62 -11.04 -32.66
N THR A 338 -2.29 -10.76 -33.92
CA THR A 338 -1.54 -11.67 -34.79
C THR A 338 -0.03 -11.49 -34.70
N GLU A 339 0.45 -10.78 -33.67
CA GLU A 339 1.88 -10.55 -33.44
C GLU A 339 2.61 -11.88 -33.28
N GLU A 340 3.70 -12.09 -34.03
CA GLU A 340 4.47 -13.34 -33.98
C GLU A 340 5.25 -13.46 -32.68
N THR A 341 5.79 -12.33 -32.20
CA THR A 341 6.54 -12.24 -30.95
C THR A 341 5.93 -11.16 -30.04
N PRO A 342 4.79 -11.45 -29.39
CA PRO A 342 4.20 -10.51 -28.44
C PRO A 342 5.21 -10.18 -27.34
N LEU A 343 5.21 -8.95 -26.85
CA LEU A 343 6.10 -8.52 -25.77
C LEU A 343 5.29 -8.19 -24.51
N ILE A 344 5.84 -8.49 -23.34
CA ILE A 344 5.29 -8.03 -22.07
C ILE A 344 5.54 -6.53 -21.97
N MET A 345 4.45 -5.77 -21.85
CA MET A 345 4.53 -4.32 -21.69
C MET A 345 5.24 -3.96 -20.37
N GLY A 346 6.21 -3.04 -20.45
CA GLY A 346 7.00 -2.54 -19.32
C GLY A 346 8.44 -3.06 -19.29
N ASN A 347 8.68 -4.34 -19.56
CA ASN A 347 10.03 -4.92 -19.61
C ASN A 347 10.45 -5.41 -21.00
N ASN A 348 9.54 -5.38 -21.99
CA ASN A 348 9.77 -5.82 -23.37
C ASN A 348 10.28 -7.26 -23.51
N ALA A 349 10.01 -8.12 -22.53
CA ALA A 349 10.37 -9.53 -22.61
C ALA A 349 9.47 -10.26 -23.63
N PRO A 350 10.00 -11.18 -24.45
CA PRO A 350 9.19 -12.02 -25.32
C PRO A 350 8.11 -12.78 -24.55
N TYR A 351 6.91 -12.85 -25.14
CA TYR A 351 5.71 -13.38 -24.50
C TYR A 351 5.03 -14.49 -25.32
N PRO A 352 5.72 -15.64 -25.56
CA PRO A 352 5.20 -16.71 -26.42
C PRO A 352 3.90 -17.35 -25.89
N GLN A 353 3.70 -17.34 -24.58
CA GLN A 353 2.48 -17.86 -23.95
C GLN A 353 1.25 -17.03 -24.35
N CYS A 354 1.41 -15.73 -24.62
CA CYS A 354 0.33 -14.91 -25.16
C CYS A 354 -0.05 -15.37 -26.57
N ARG A 355 0.94 -15.58 -27.45
CA ARG A 355 0.69 -16.07 -28.83
C ARG A 355 -0.04 -17.40 -28.84
N GLN A 356 0.43 -18.36 -28.04
CA GLN A 356 -0.21 -19.67 -27.91
C GLN A 356 -1.66 -19.55 -27.42
N TRP A 357 -1.89 -18.74 -26.38
CA TRP A 357 -3.22 -18.53 -25.82
C TRP A 357 -4.17 -17.82 -26.80
N VAL A 358 -3.70 -16.83 -27.57
CA VAL A 358 -4.51 -16.16 -28.60
C VAL A 358 -4.95 -17.18 -29.66
N GLY A 359 -4.07 -18.07 -30.11
CA GLY A 359 -4.44 -19.12 -31.07
C GLY A 359 -5.57 -20.03 -30.56
N GLN A 360 -5.48 -20.48 -29.31
CA GLN A 360 -6.53 -21.29 -28.67
C GLN A 360 -7.83 -20.50 -28.46
N THR A 361 -7.70 -19.24 -28.04
CA THR A 361 -8.84 -18.34 -27.79
C THR A 361 -9.60 -18.03 -29.07
N MET A 362 -8.90 -17.71 -30.16
CA MET A 362 -9.53 -17.44 -31.45
C MET A 362 -10.30 -18.66 -31.98
N ALA A 363 -9.70 -19.85 -31.92
CA ALA A 363 -10.39 -21.09 -32.31
C ALA A 363 -11.66 -21.34 -31.47
N LYS A 364 -11.56 -21.10 -30.16
CA LYS A 364 -12.69 -21.22 -29.22
C LYS A 364 -13.79 -20.18 -29.50
N LEU A 365 -13.42 -18.92 -29.73
CA LEU A 365 -14.38 -17.84 -30.02
C LEU A 365 -15.15 -18.10 -31.32
N ILE A 366 -14.48 -18.62 -32.35
CA ILE A 366 -15.14 -19.03 -33.60
C ILE A 366 -16.11 -20.19 -33.34
N ALA A 367 -15.69 -21.20 -32.56
CA ALA A 367 -16.55 -22.34 -32.24
C ALA A 367 -17.75 -21.97 -31.36
N ASP A 368 -17.57 -21.07 -30.39
CA ASP A 368 -18.63 -20.63 -29.48
C ASP A 368 -19.59 -19.64 -30.16
N HIS A 369 -19.13 -18.95 -31.21
CA HIS A 369 -19.90 -18.06 -32.08
C HIS A 369 -20.77 -17.03 -31.32
N PRO A 370 -20.17 -16.20 -30.45
CA PRO A 370 -20.92 -15.23 -29.65
C PRO A 370 -21.58 -14.17 -30.53
N ASP A 371 -22.65 -13.53 -30.03
CA ASP A 371 -23.30 -12.46 -30.77
C ASP A 371 -22.38 -11.26 -30.97
N TYR A 372 -21.50 -10.95 -30.01
CA TYR A 372 -20.44 -9.94 -30.14
C TYR A 372 -19.18 -10.34 -29.36
N VAL A 373 -18.00 -9.94 -29.87
CA VAL A 373 -16.75 -9.94 -29.10
C VAL A 373 -16.44 -8.53 -28.63
N PHE A 374 -16.31 -8.32 -27.31
CA PHE A 374 -15.83 -7.08 -26.73
C PHE A 374 -14.31 -7.17 -26.49
N THR A 375 -13.54 -6.27 -27.11
CA THR A 375 -12.07 -6.25 -26.99
C THR A 375 -11.52 -4.84 -27.19
N THR A 376 -10.28 -4.60 -26.75
CA THR A 376 -9.57 -3.32 -26.93
C THR A 376 -9.15 -3.12 -28.39
N SER A 377 -9.25 -1.91 -28.93
CA SER A 377 -8.95 -1.58 -30.33
C SER A 377 -7.78 -0.63 -30.53
N THR A 378 -7.33 0.06 -29.49
CA THR A 378 -6.14 0.93 -29.53
C THR A 378 -5.17 0.59 -28.41
N ARG A 379 -3.96 1.17 -28.45
CA ARG A 379 -2.94 1.13 -27.40
C ARG A 379 -2.12 2.42 -27.41
N PRO A 380 -1.39 2.75 -26.33
CA PRO A 380 -0.45 3.87 -26.35
C PRO A 380 0.59 3.76 -27.45
N TRP A 381 0.99 4.90 -28.02
CA TRP A 381 2.17 4.99 -28.85
C TRP A 381 3.45 4.85 -28.02
N ASN A 382 4.38 4.00 -28.46
CA ASN A 382 5.69 3.86 -27.80
C ASN A 382 6.72 4.94 -28.22
N VAL A 383 6.45 5.68 -29.31
CA VAL A 383 7.43 6.61 -29.91
C VAL A 383 6.97 8.07 -29.95
N LYS A 384 5.69 8.34 -29.69
CA LYS A 384 5.12 9.70 -29.69
C LYS A 384 3.90 9.77 -28.75
N PRO A 385 3.42 10.98 -28.41
CA PRO A 385 2.16 11.14 -27.69
C PRO A 385 0.95 10.53 -28.41
N GLY A 386 -0.05 10.15 -27.61
CA GLY A 386 -1.34 9.64 -28.09
C GLY A 386 -1.44 8.11 -28.16
N ASP A 387 -2.53 7.64 -28.74
CA ASP A 387 -2.83 6.21 -28.95
C ASP A 387 -2.86 5.86 -30.45
N VAL A 388 -2.71 4.57 -30.74
CA VAL A 388 -2.65 3.97 -32.07
C VAL A 388 -3.52 2.73 -32.15
N MET A 389 -4.05 2.44 -33.33
CA MET A 389 -4.58 1.12 -33.67
C MET A 389 -3.40 0.22 -34.14
N PRO A 390 -3.00 -0.83 -33.39
CA PRO A 390 -1.88 -1.68 -33.79
C PRO A 390 -2.18 -2.52 -35.04
N ALA A 391 -1.27 -2.53 -36.02
CA ALA A 391 -1.47 -3.28 -37.27
C ALA A 391 -1.72 -4.79 -37.06
N SER A 392 -1.18 -5.38 -35.99
CA SER A 392 -1.41 -6.78 -35.61
C SER A 392 -2.85 -7.09 -35.17
N TYR A 393 -3.73 -6.09 -35.07
CA TYR A 393 -5.16 -6.30 -34.78
C TYR A 393 -5.96 -6.59 -36.06
N LEU A 394 -5.46 -6.17 -37.22
CA LEU A 394 -6.14 -6.35 -38.51
C LEU A 394 -6.42 -7.83 -38.80
N GLY A 395 -5.46 -8.72 -38.52
CA GLY A 395 -5.66 -10.16 -38.73
C GLY A 395 -6.71 -10.78 -37.79
N ILE A 396 -6.86 -10.24 -36.57
CA ILE A 396 -7.92 -10.65 -35.64
C ILE A 396 -9.29 -10.22 -36.17
N TRP A 397 -9.42 -8.98 -36.62
CA TRP A 397 -10.68 -8.46 -37.17
C TRP A 397 -11.05 -9.13 -38.49
N GLN A 398 -10.07 -9.42 -39.35
CA GLN A 398 -10.28 -10.22 -40.55
C GLN A 398 -10.83 -11.60 -40.20
N THR A 399 -10.22 -12.29 -39.23
CA THR A 399 -10.69 -13.61 -38.79
C THR A 399 -12.14 -13.55 -38.28
N PHE A 400 -12.49 -12.55 -37.48
CA PHE A 400 -13.89 -12.39 -37.04
C PHE A 400 -14.84 -12.05 -38.18
N SER A 401 -14.40 -11.19 -39.12
CA SER A 401 -15.18 -10.84 -40.31
C SER A 401 -15.47 -12.04 -41.20
N ASP A 402 -14.45 -12.88 -41.45
CA ASP A 402 -14.57 -14.10 -42.26
C ASP A 402 -15.52 -15.13 -41.63
N ASN A 403 -15.70 -15.07 -40.31
CA ASN A 403 -16.63 -15.92 -39.55
C ASN A 403 -17.92 -15.20 -39.15
N ASN A 404 -18.18 -13.99 -39.69
CA ASN A 404 -19.38 -13.21 -39.42
C ASN A 404 -19.66 -12.96 -37.91
N ILE A 405 -18.60 -12.71 -37.14
CA ILE A 405 -18.66 -12.38 -35.70
C ILE A 405 -18.42 -10.87 -35.55
N PRO A 406 -19.39 -10.08 -35.08
CA PRO A 406 -19.19 -8.64 -34.89
C PRO A 406 -18.41 -8.32 -33.63
N VAL A 407 -17.72 -7.18 -33.65
CA VAL A 407 -16.75 -6.79 -32.61
C VAL A 407 -17.14 -5.45 -32.02
N LEU A 408 -17.36 -5.41 -30.71
CA LEU A 408 -17.43 -4.17 -29.91
C LEU A 408 -15.99 -3.74 -29.58
N ALA A 409 -15.46 -2.84 -30.41
CA ALA A 409 -14.06 -2.45 -30.43
C ALA A 409 -13.84 -1.22 -29.53
N MET A 410 -13.41 -1.44 -28.29
CA MET A 410 -13.24 -0.40 -27.29
C MET A 410 -11.89 0.31 -27.44
N ARG A 411 -11.91 1.63 -27.66
CA ARG A 411 -10.72 2.46 -27.57
C ARG A 411 -10.12 2.33 -26.17
N ASP A 412 -8.82 2.10 -26.08
CA ASP A 412 -8.16 1.84 -24.81
C ASP A 412 -8.15 3.08 -23.90
N THR A 413 -8.12 2.84 -22.60
CA THR A 413 -8.11 3.89 -21.59
C THR A 413 -6.74 4.54 -21.49
N PRO A 414 -6.63 5.82 -21.06
CA PRO A 414 -5.34 6.49 -20.89
C PRO A 414 -4.38 5.77 -19.96
N TRP A 415 -3.11 5.64 -20.37
CA TRP A 415 -2.04 5.09 -19.55
C TRP A 415 -1.24 6.24 -18.92
N LEU A 416 -1.17 6.27 -17.58
CA LEU A 416 -0.43 7.31 -16.87
C LEU A 416 1.04 6.90 -16.81
N VAL A 417 1.79 7.33 -17.81
CA VAL A 417 3.24 7.15 -17.89
C VAL A 417 3.90 8.53 -17.83
N LYS A 418 4.87 8.71 -16.93
CA LYS A 418 5.69 9.92 -16.83
C LYS A 418 7.15 9.52 -16.93
N ASP A 419 7.88 10.18 -17.83
CA ASP A 419 9.31 9.92 -18.07
C ASP A 419 9.61 8.42 -18.33
N GLY A 420 8.75 7.78 -19.12
CA GLY A 420 8.88 6.35 -19.47
C GLY A 420 8.51 5.37 -18.35
N ASN A 421 8.11 5.85 -17.17
CA ASN A 421 7.77 5.01 -16.02
C ASN A 421 6.27 5.06 -15.69
N PRO A 422 5.66 3.95 -15.26
CA PRO A 422 4.30 3.96 -14.73
C PRO A 422 4.17 4.98 -13.59
N PHE A 423 3.15 5.83 -13.68
CA PHE A 423 2.86 6.86 -12.69
C PHE A 423 1.55 6.53 -11.98
N GLU A 424 1.65 6.08 -10.73
CA GLU A 424 0.49 5.69 -9.94
C GLU A 424 -0.20 6.91 -9.29
N PRO A 425 -1.49 7.16 -9.60
CA PRO A 425 -2.22 8.28 -9.01
C PRO A 425 -2.39 8.18 -7.50
N ALA A 426 -2.59 6.96 -6.97
CA ALA A 426 -2.77 6.71 -5.55
C ALA A 426 -1.55 7.18 -4.74
N ASP A 427 -0.34 6.88 -5.22
CA ASP A 427 0.93 7.32 -4.64
C ASP A 427 1.09 8.84 -4.65
N CYS A 428 0.75 9.48 -5.77
CA CYS A 428 0.79 10.94 -5.88
C CYS A 428 -0.17 11.61 -4.89
N LEU A 429 -1.40 11.10 -4.78
CA LEU A 429 -2.42 11.60 -3.86
C LEU A 429 -2.01 11.40 -2.40
N ALA A 430 -1.41 10.24 -2.07
CA ALA A 430 -0.87 9.96 -0.75
C ALA A 430 0.24 10.95 -0.34
N LYS A 431 1.06 11.38 -1.30
CA LYS A 431 2.13 12.38 -1.11
C LYS A 431 1.61 13.83 -1.04
N GLY A 432 0.30 14.06 -1.13
CA GLY A 432 -0.32 15.38 -1.00
C GLY A 432 -0.68 16.06 -2.32
N GLY A 433 -0.59 15.34 -3.45
CA GLY A 433 -1.11 15.82 -4.72
C GLY A 433 -2.65 15.89 -4.74
N ASN A 434 -3.20 16.35 -5.87
CA ASN A 434 -4.64 16.48 -6.09
C ASN A 434 -5.06 15.86 -7.44
N ALA A 435 -6.36 15.88 -7.72
CA ALA A 435 -6.94 15.30 -8.92
C ALA A 435 -6.31 15.78 -10.25
N GLN A 436 -5.82 17.02 -10.31
CA GLN A 436 -5.16 17.58 -11.50
C GLN A 436 -3.66 17.27 -11.52
N SER A 437 -2.94 17.52 -10.41
CA SER A 437 -1.49 17.29 -10.35
C SER A 437 -1.12 15.81 -10.48
N CYS A 438 -2.01 14.92 -10.03
CA CYS A 438 -1.88 13.48 -10.16
C CYS A 438 -2.54 12.93 -11.45
N GLY A 439 -3.00 13.81 -12.34
CA GLY A 439 -3.46 13.45 -13.67
C GLY A 439 -2.34 13.50 -14.72
N ILE A 440 -2.76 13.38 -15.98
CA ILE A 440 -1.93 13.50 -17.18
C ILE A 440 -2.69 14.27 -18.26
N LYS A 441 -1.98 15.07 -19.08
CA LYS A 441 -2.60 15.83 -20.17
C LYS A 441 -3.22 14.87 -21.18
N ARG A 442 -4.44 15.17 -21.65
CA ARG A 442 -5.17 14.32 -22.59
C ARG A 442 -4.37 14.07 -23.87
N SER A 443 -3.82 15.14 -24.44
CA SER A 443 -3.01 15.10 -25.67
C SER A 443 -1.73 14.27 -25.57
N VAL A 444 -1.30 13.89 -24.35
CA VAL A 444 -0.13 13.03 -24.16
C VAL A 444 -0.49 11.55 -24.34
N VAL A 445 -1.73 11.19 -24.01
CA VAL A 445 -2.16 9.79 -23.85
C VAL A 445 -3.23 9.36 -24.84
N LEU A 446 -3.94 10.32 -25.44
CA LEU A 446 -4.97 10.08 -26.44
C LEU A 446 -4.69 10.97 -27.66
N SER A 447 -4.79 10.37 -28.84
CA SER A 447 -4.83 11.09 -30.11
C SER A 447 -6.14 11.87 -30.23
N ASP A 448 -6.15 13.02 -30.90
CA ASP A 448 -7.35 13.85 -31.06
C ASP A 448 -8.47 13.10 -31.81
N HIS A 449 -8.07 12.27 -32.77
CA HIS A 449 -8.95 11.35 -33.50
C HIS A 449 -8.85 9.93 -32.91
N ASN A 450 -9.96 9.18 -32.92
CA ASN A 450 -9.94 7.76 -32.56
C ASN A 450 -9.43 6.94 -33.75
N PRO A 451 -8.21 6.36 -33.69
CA PRO A 451 -7.60 5.68 -34.84
C PRO A 451 -8.35 4.42 -35.29
N THR A 452 -9.24 3.86 -34.46
CA THR A 452 -10.08 2.71 -34.87
C THR A 452 -11.10 3.12 -35.94
N LEU A 453 -11.53 4.38 -35.98
CA LEU A 453 -12.53 4.86 -36.95
C LEU A 453 -12.04 4.78 -38.39
N ASP A 454 -10.73 4.78 -38.62
CA ASP A 454 -10.14 4.70 -39.97
C ASP A 454 -10.35 3.33 -40.65
N PHE A 455 -10.83 2.33 -39.90
CA PHE A 455 -10.94 0.94 -40.36
C PHE A 455 -12.38 0.45 -40.47
N VAL A 456 -13.38 1.28 -40.15
CA VAL A 456 -14.80 0.86 -40.14
C VAL A 456 -15.35 0.57 -41.52
N GLU A 457 -14.84 1.22 -42.57
CA GLU A 457 -15.20 0.94 -43.96
C GLU A 457 -14.66 -0.43 -44.41
N GLN A 458 -13.44 -0.78 -43.97
CA GLN A 458 -12.82 -2.06 -44.26
C GLN A 458 -13.48 -3.21 -43.48
N PHE A 459 -13.93 -2.96 -42.24
CA PHE A 459 -14.55 -3.96 -41.37
C PHE A 459 -15.94 -3.49 -40.90
N PRO A 460 -17.01 -3.71 -41.71
CA PRO A 460 -18.37 -3.26 -41.35
C PRO A 460 -18.94 -3.86 -40.06
N LEU A 461 -18.43 -5.03 -39.66
CA LEU A 461 -18.78 -5.73 -38.41
C LEU A 461 -18.05 -5.17 -37.19
N LEU A 462 -17.06 -4.30 -37.38
CA LEU A 462 -16.39 -3.56 -36.31
C LEU A 462 -17.30 -2.43 -35.83
N LYS A 463 -17.62 -2.41 -34.54
CA LYS A 463 -18.45 -1.38 -33.88
C LYS A 463 -17.58 -0.65 -32.85
N PRO A 464 -16.95 0.47 -33.22
CA PRO A 464 -16.07 1.20 -32.30
C PRO A 464 -16.86 1.80 -31.13
N LEU A 465 -16.28 1.68 -29.93
CA LEU A 465 -16.74 2.33 -28.71
C LEU A 465 -15.63 3.26 -28.22
N ASP A 466 -15.98 4.45 -27.74
CA ASP A 466 -15.03 5.41 -27.21
C ASP A 466 -15.55 6.04 -25.91
N MET A 467 -14.91 5.66 -24.81
CA MET A 467 -15.24 6.12 -23.46
C MET A 467 -14.26 7.20 -22.98
N SER A 468 -13.44 7.77 -23.86
CA SER A 468 -12.41 8.76 -23.49
C SER A 468 -13.01 9.97 -22.76
N ASP A 469 -14.20 10.44 -23.16
CA ASP A 469 -14.87 11.58 -22.53
C ASP A 469 -15.56 11.23 -21.20
N ALA A 470 -15.71 9.93 -20.92
CA ALA A 470 -16.11 9.45 -19.60
C ALA A 470 -14.91 9.31 -18.63
N VAL A 471 -13.68 9.50 -19.10
CA VAL A 471 -12.44 9.39 -18.29
C VAL A 471 -11.68 10.72 -18.22
N CYS A 472 -11.59 11.44 -19.34
CA CYS A 472 -10.81 12.67 -19.47
C CYS A 472 -11.70 13.88 -19.74
N ARG A 473 -11.27 15.02 -19.19
CA ARG A 473 -11.73 16.34 -19.63
C ARG A 473 -11.05 16.69 -20.97
N PRO A 474 -11.47 17.78 -21.66
CA PRO A 474 -10.89 18.14 -22.96
C PRO A 474 -9.36 18.29 -22.96
N ASP A 475 -8.78 18.76 -21.86
CA ASP A 475 -7.35 19.07 -21.72
C ASP A 475 -6.58 18.06 -20.84
N ILE A 476 -7.26 17.39 -19.91
CA ILE A 476 -6.61 16.58 -18.88
C ILE A 476 -7.42 15.35 -18.47
N CYS A 477 -6.72 14.22 -18.33
CA CYS A 477 -7.20 13.02 -17.67
C CYS A 477 -6.83 13.11 -16.18
N ARG A 478 -7.81 13.43 -15.33
CA ARG A 478 -7.60 13.63 -13.89
C ARG A 478 -7.45 12.28 -13.18
N ALA A 479 -6.81 12.29 -12.02
CA ALA A 479 -6.76 11.10 -11.15
C ALA A 479 -8.12 10.80 -10.49
N VAL A 480 -8.91 11.83 -10.20
CA VAL A 480 -10.15 11.73 -9.44
C VAL A 480 -11.21 12.58 -10.13
N GLU A 481 -12.39 12.01 -10.33
CA GLU A 481 -13.53 12.71 -10.90
C GLU A 481 -14.82 12.31 -10.18
N GLY A 482 -15.71 13.27 -9.93
CA GLY A 482 -16.98 12.98 -9.24
C GLY A 482 -16.84 12.26 -7.88
N ASN A 483 -15.84 12.62 -7.07
CA ASN A 483 -15.44 11.94 -5.82
C ASN A 483 -14.96 10.48 -5.98
N VAL A 484 -14.67 10.03 -7.21
CA VAL A 484 -14.21 8.67 -7.46
C VAL A 484 -12.79 8.65 -8.00
N LEU A 485 -11.92 7.87 -7.35
CA LEU A 485 -10.56 7.63 -7.85
C LEU A 485 -10.65 6.75 -9.09
N ILE A 486 -10.16 7.27 -10.22
CA ILE A 486 -10.38 6.67 -11.54
C ILE A 486 -9.60 5.36 -11.69
N TYR A 487 -8.34 5.35 -11.25
CA TYR A 487 -7.42 4.25 -11.52
C TYR A 487 -7.08 3.47 -10.24
N HIS A 488 -6.98 2.14 -10.36
CA HIS A 488 -6.45 1.29 -9.27
C HIS A 488 -4.92 1.12 -9.34
N ASP A 489 -4.32 1.43 -10.50
CA ASP A 489 -2.87 1.52 -10.72
C ASP A 489 -2.56 2.63 -11.75
N ALA A 490 -1.49 2.50 -12.55
CA ALA A 490 -1.10 3.51 -13.53
C ALA A 490 -1.99 3.54 -14.80
N HIS A 491 -2.78 2.50 -15.10
CA HIS A 491 -3.48 2.43 -16.39
C HIS A 491 -4.78 1.61 -16.40
N HIS A 492 -5.12 0.92 -15.31
CA HIS A 492 -6.40 0.24 -15.17
C HIS A 492 -7.40 1.03 -14.34
N LEU A 493 -8.65 1.01 -14.77
CA LEU A 493 -9.75 1.67 -14.10
C LEU A 493 -10.19 0.90 -12.86
N SER A 494 -10.49 1.62 -11.77
CA SER A 494 -11.05 1.03 -10.56
C SER A 494 -12.47 0.50 -10.84
N ALA A 495 -12.83 -0.62 -10.21
CA ALA A 495 -14.18 -1.19 -10.35
C ALA A 495 -15.26 -0.19 -9.87
N THR A 496 -14.96 0.64 -8.88
CA THR A 496 -15.85 1.72 -8.42
C THR A 496 -16.08 2.75 -9.52
N TYR A 497 -15.03 3.20 -10.22
CA TYR A 497 -15.19 4.15 -11.33
C TYR A 497 -15.96 3.51 -12.50
N MET A 498 -15.64 2.26 -12.83
CA MET A 498 -16.31 1.49 -13.88
C MET A 498 -17.83 1.39 -13.66
N ARG A 499 -18.29 1.21 -12.41
CA ARG A 499 -19.74 1.23 -12.10
C ARG A 499 -20.40 2.57 -12.46
N THR A 500 -19.69 3.69 -12.36
CA THR A 500 -20.24 5.00 -12.73
C THR A 500 -20.36 5.18 -14.25
N MET A 501 -19.61 4.40 -15.02
CA MET A 501 -19.61 4.41 -16.49
C MET A 501 -20.70 3.54 -17.12
N THR A 502 -21.34 2.65 -16.35
CA THR A 502 -22.33 1.66 -16.84
C THR A 502 -23.38 2.27 -17.78
N ASN A 503 -23.95 3.43 -17.43
CA ASN A 503 -24.99 4.05 -18.26
C ASN A 503 -24.47 4.56 -19.61
N GLU A 504 -23.26 5.12 -19.64
CA GLU A 504 -22.70 5.64 -20.89
C GLU A 504 -22.22 4.51 -21.78
N LEU A 505 -21.57 3.49 -21.20
CA LEU A 505 -21.23 2.27 -21.94
C LEU A 505 -22.49 1.60 -22.50
N GLY A 506 -23.55 1.51 -21.69
CA GLY A 506 -24.84 0.98 -22.11
C GLY A 506 -25.43 1.76 -23.28
N ARG A 507 -25.37 3.09 -23.27
CA ARG A 507 -25.84 3.92 -24.39
C ARG A 507 -25.11 3.58 -25.70
N GLN A 508 -23.79 3.41 -25.65
CA GLN A 508 -23.00 3.09 -26.85
C GLN A 508 -23.23 1.64 -27.32
N ILE A 509 -23.32 0.67 -26.42
CA ILE A 509 -23.63 -0.72 -26.77
C ILE A 509 -25.05 -0.83 -27.36
N ALA A 510 -26.03 -0.13 -26.80
CA ALA A 510 -27.39 -0.08 -27.35
C ALA A 510 -27.38 0.37 -28.81
N ALA A 511 -26.68 1.47 -29.10
CA ALA A 511 -26.56 2.00 -30.45
C ALA A 511 -25.81 1.04 -31.40
N ALA A 512 -24.79 0.33 -30.91
CA ALA A 512 -24.01 -0.61 -31.71
C ALA A 512 -24.74 -1.93 -32.01
N THR A 513 -25.60 -2.38 -31.10
CA THR A 513 -26.23 -3.71 -31.13
C THR A 513 -27.71 -3.68 -31.51
N GLY A 514 -28.41 -2.58 -31.24
CA GLY A 514 -29.87 -2.48 -31.38
C GLY A 514 -30.64 -3.36 -30.38
N TRP A 515 -30.01 -3.80 -29.29
CA TRP A 515 -30.60 -4.78 -28.38
C TRP A 515 -31.66 -4.23 -27.43
N TRP A 516 -31.62 -2.93 -27.09
CA TRP A 516 -32.55 -2.24 -26.19
C TRP A 516 -32.70 -0.76 -26.52
#